data_AF-A0A941MZS2-F1
#
_entry.id   AF-A0A941MZS2-F1
#
_cell.length_a   1.000
_cell.length_b   1.000
_cell.length_c   1.000
_cell.angle_alpha   90.00
_cell.angle_beta   90.00
_cell.angle_gamma   90.00
#
_symmetry.space_group_name_H-M   'P 1'
#
loop_
_entity.id
_entity.type
_entity.pdbx_description
1 polymer ?
#
loop_
_entity_poly.entity_id
_entity_poly.type
_entity_poly.pdbx_seq_one_letter_code
_entity_poly.pdbx_strand_id
1 'polypeptide(L)'
;MAIFRMTRIEPPEWATKPDLNIAGVAVTEYAAIQQHRARLIQTVHREVEEYLNTPGLYYEGQSFPDRLRMTGAYYIGAESYIAHRDPTWFQISVRCHCLERPKAGVPREDDYMGLEVWLKCIPGQWSSFEVFRNTDSSSI
;
A
#
# COMPACT_ATOMS: atom_id res chain seq x y z
N MET A 1 3.22 21.75 -10.63
CA MET A 1 2.55 21.40 -9.36
C MET A 1 3.61 20.90 -8.40
N ALA A 2 3.49 21.18 -7.10
CA ALA A 2 4.43 20.64 -6.10
C ALA A 2 4.19 19.13 -5.94
N ILE A 3 5.26 18.38 -5.69
CA ILE A 3 5.18 16.93 -5.40
C ILE A 3 4.48 16.74 -4.05
N PHE A 4 3.43 15.92 -4.03
CA PHE A 4 2.77 15.49 -2.81
C PHE A 4 3.57 14.36 -2.19
N ARG A 5 4.30 14.67 -1.11
CA ARG A 5 5.16 13.71 -0.41
C ARG A 5 4.32 12.87 0.55
N MET A 6 4.56 11.56 0.53
CA MET A 6 3.92 10.64 1.47
C MET A 6 4.89 10.26 2.57
N THR A 7 4.37 10.00 3.75
CA THR A 7 5.13 9.48 4.89
C THR A 7 4.47 8.21 5.38
N ARG A 8 5.22 7.09 5.37
CA ARG A 8 4.76 5.86 6.01
C ARG A 8 4.89 6.02 7.52
N ILE A 9 3.80 5.82 8.25
CA ILE A 9 3.77 5.76 9.70
C ILE A 9 3.46 4.34 10.17
N GLU A 10 3.67 4.08 11.46
CA GLU A 10 3.12 2.88 12.08
C GLU A 10 1.59 2.99 12.19
N PRO A 11 0.84 1.87 12.14
CA PRO A 11 -0.60 1.90 12.30
C PRO A 11 -1.00 2.64 13.59
N PRO A 12 -1.90 3.62 13.52
CA PRO A 12 -2.41 4.31 14.70
C PRO A 12 -3.06 3.33 15.70
N GLU A 13 -3.08 3.66 16.99
CA GLU A 13 -3.64 2.77 18.04
C GLU A 13 -5.12 2.44 17.84
N TRP A 14 -5.87 3.34 17.19
CA TRP A 14 -7.28 3.14 16.86
C TRP A 14 -7.50 2.30 15.61
N ALA A 15 -6.46 2.08 14.79
CA ALA A 15 -6.56 1.29 13.60
C ALA A 15 -6.73 -0.19 13.95
N THR A 16 -7.55 -0.89 13.18
CA THR A 16 -7.61 -2.35 13.26
C THR A 16 -6.22 -2.92 13.00
N LYS A 17 -5.87 -4.00 13.72
CA LYS A 17 -4.59 -4.69 13.49
C LYS A 17 -4.45 -5.04 12.01
N PRO A 18 -3.24 -4.89 11.44
CA PRO A 18 -3.01 -5.22 10.05
C PRO A 18 -3.43 -6.65 9.74
N ASP A 19 -4.25 -6.82 8.72
CA ASP A 19 -4.65 -8.16 8.27
C ASP A 19 -3.50 -8.80 7.48
N LEU A 20 -3.31 -10.10 7.65
CA LEU A 20 -2.28 -10.87 6.97
C LEU A 20 -2.88 -12.15 6.41
N ASN A 21 -2.98 -12.21 5.09
CA ASN A 21 -3.40 -13.40 4.38
C ASN A 21 -2.21 -14.06 3.69
N ILE A 22 -2.03 -15.37 3.90
CA ILE A 22 -0.99 -16.16 3.23
C ILE A 22 -1.65 -17.42 2.66
N ALA A 23 -1.67 -17.53 1.32
CA ALA A 23 -2.31 -18.63 0.62
C ALA A 23 -1.32 -19.34 -0.31
N GLY A 24 -1.07 -20.62 -0.01
CA GLY A 24 -0.23 -21.48 -0.85
C GLY A 24 1.28 -21.16 -0.82
N VAL A 25 1.74 -20.20 -0.01
CA VAL A 25 3.16 -19.86 0.17
C VAL A 25 3.75 -20.68 1.31
N ALA A 26 4.86 -21.37 1.07
CA ALA A 26 5.56 -22.13 2.11
C ALA A 26 6.26 -21.19 3.11
N VAL A 27 6.45 -21.63 4.34
CA VAL A 27 7.11 -20.84 5.41
C VAL A 27 8.49 -20.35 4.99
N THR A 28 9.28 -21.19 4.31
CA THR A 28 10.62 -20.82 3.83
C THR A 28 10.57 -19.80 2.69
N GLU A 29 9.56 -19.86 1.82
CA GLU A 29 9.35 -18.89 0.74
C GLU A 29 8.93 -17.54 1.31
N TYR A 30 7.99 -17.53 2.27
CA TYR A 30 7.59 -16.33 2.97
C TYR A 30 8.77 -15.70 3.72
N ALA A 31 9.54 -16.51 4.45
CA ALA A 31 10.74 -16.03 5.14
C ALA A 31 11.77 -15.42 4.16
N ALA A 32 11.98 -16.02 2.99
CA ALA A 32 12.87 -15.47 1.95
C ALA A 32 12.37 -14.11 1.44
N ILE A 33 11.05 -13.95 1.22
CA ILE A 33 10.46 -12.65 0.87
C ILE A 33 10.67 -11.62 1.99
N GLN A 34 10.44 -12.02 3.25
CA GLN A 34 10.57 -11.13 4.41
C GLN A 34 12.02 -10.69 4.69
N GLN A 35 13.03 -11.47 4.29
CA GLN A 35 14.44 -11.00 4.34
C GLN A 35 14.68 -9.74 3.49
N HIS A 36 13.83 -9.49 2.48
CA HIS A 36 13.88 -8.31 1.63
C HIS A 36 12.73 -7.32 1.89
N ARG A 37 12.12 -7.40 3.08
CA ARG A 37 10.99 -6.55 3.51
C ARG A 37 11.21 -5.06 3.24
N ALA A 38 12.39 -4.53 3.58
CA ALA A 38 12.70 -3.12 3.37
C ALA A 38 12.59 -2.69 1.90
N ARG A 39 13.00 -3.57 0.97
CA ARG A 39 12.91 -3.32 -0.47
C ARG A 39 11.47 -3.40 -0.97
N LEU A 40 10.70 -4.38 -0.48
CA LEU A 40 9.27 -4.49 -0.75
C LEU A 40 8.55 -3.19 -0.34
N ILE A 41 8.77 -2.74 0.90
CA ILE A 41 8.16 -1.51 1.42
C ILE A 41 8.61 -0.28 0.65
N GLN A 42 9.87 -0.20 0.23
CA GLN A 42 10.35 0.89 -0.61
C GLN A 42 9.61 0.93 -1.96
N THR A 43 9.38 -0.23 -2.60
CA THR A 43 8.58 -0.31 -3.82
C THR A 43 7.15 0.16 -3.57
N VAL A 44 6.47 -0.35 -2.53
CA VAL A 44 5.11 0.09 -2.17
C VAL A 44 5.04 1.59 -1.95
N HIS A 45 6.00 2.15 -1.21
CA HIS A 45 6.04 3.58 -0.92
C HIS A 45 6.12 4.43 -2.19
N ARG A 46 7.00 4.05 -3.13
CA ARG A 46 7.13 4.72 -4.41
C ARG A 46 5.81 4.69 -5.19
N GLU A 47 5.12 3.56 -5.24
CA GLU A 47 3.84 3.46 -5.96
C GLU A 47 2.72 4.28 -5.32
N VAL A 48 2.69 4.36 -3.99
CA VAL A 48 1.74 5.23 -3.26
C VAL A 48 2.00 6.71 -3.55
N GLU A 49 3.28 7.14 -3.54
CA GLU A 49 3.64 8.51 -3.92
C GLU A 49 3.31 8.78 -5.39
N GLU A 50 3.66 7.87 -6.31
CA GLU A 50 3.44 8.04 -7.74
C GLU A 50 1.95 8.18 -8.07
N TYR A 51 1.09 7.36 -7.46
CA TYR A 51 -0.36 7.43 -7.64
C TYR A 51 -0.90 8.83 -7.34
N LEU A 52 -0.52 9.40 -6.19
CA LEU A 52 -0.97 10.72 -5.72
C LEU A 52 -0.30 11.91 -6.43
N ASN A 53 0.67 11.63 -7.30
CA ASN A 53 1.34 12.62 -8.14
C ASN A 53 1.02 12.47 -9.62
N THR A 54 0.34 11.40 -10.03
CA THR A 54 -0.04 11.16 -11.43
C THR A 54 -1.32 11.93 -11.78
N PRO A 55 -1.28 12.87 -12.73
CA PRO A 55 -2.47 13.61 -13.14
C PRO A 55 -3.59 12.68 -13.63
N GLY A 56 -4.82 12.93 -13.19
CA GLY A 56 -5.99 12.13 -13.55
C GLY A 56 -6.28 10.95 -12.63
N LEU A 57 -5.37 10.62 -11.69
CA LEU A 57 -5.62 9.62 -10.63
C LEU A 57 -6.07 10.26 -9.30
N TYR A 58 -5.95 11.58 -9.17
CA TYR A 58 -6.42 12.34 -8.02
C TYR A 58 -7.13 13.61 -8.47
N TYR A 59 -7.88 14.20 -7.54
CA TYR A 59 -8.55 15.48 -7.69
C TYR A 59 -8.15 16.44 -6.56
N GLU A 60 -8.48 17.72 -6.73
CA GLU A 60 -8.28 18.76 -5.72
C GLU A 60 -9.59 19.52 -5.55
N GLY A 61 -10.32 19.22 -4.47
CA GLY A 61 -11.57 19.90 -4.10
C GLY A 61 -12.81 19.56 -4.95
N GLN A 62 -12.77 18.49 -5.76
CA GLN A 62 -13.83 18.20 -6.75
C GLN A 62 -14.37 16.77 -6.72
N SER A 63 -13.57 15.77 -6.31
CA SER A 63 -13.97 14.35 -6.35
C SER A 63 -13.02 13.47 -5.53
N PHE A 64 -13.41 12.21 -5.30
CA PHE A 64 -12.53 11.22 -4.66
C PHE A 64 -11.56 10.61 -5.71
N PRO A 65 -10.28 10.39 -5.38
CA PRO A 65 -9.61 10.84 -4.15
C PRO A 65 -9.23 12.33 -4.20
N ASP A 66 -9.54 13.06 -3.14
CA ASP A 66 -9.25 14.49 -2.99
C ASP A 66 -7.96 14.69 -2.19
N ARG A 67 -6.89 15.03 -2.90
CA ARG A 67 -5.57 15.20 -2.34
C ARG A 67 -5.51 16.31 -1.29
N LEU A 68 -6.37 17.33 -1.38
CA LEU A 68 -6.38 18.44 -0.44
C LEU A 68 -6.92 18.04 0.95
N ARG A 69 -7.64 16.93 1.06
CA ARG A 69 -8.12 16.39 2.35
C ARG A 69 -7.07 15.57 3.08
N MET A 70 -6.08 15.06 2.36
CA MET A 70 -5.10 14.13 2.88
C MET A 70 -4.05 14.83 3.76
N THR A 71 -3.55 14.13 4.76
CA THR A 71 -2.48 14.61 5.64
C THR A 71 -1.10 14.45 5.01
N GLY A 72 -0.97 13.52 4.05
CA GLY A 72 0.31 13.04 3.53
C GLY A 72 0.88 11.85 4.33
N ALA A 73 0.17 11.35 5.34
CA ALA A 73 0.54 10.14 6.06
C ALA A 73 -0.26 8.93 5.55
N TYR A 74 0.38 7.76 5.59
CA TYR A 74 -0.29 6.48 5.38
C TYR A 74 0.34 5.38 6.23
N TYR A 75 -0.42 4.31 6.51
CA TYR A 75 0.09 3.10 7.14
C TYR A 75 -0.32 1.86 6.34
N ILE A 76 0.28 0.70 6.63
CA ILE A 76 -0.09 -0.57 5.99
C ILE A 76 -1.22 -1.20 6.79
N GLY A 77 -2.40 -1.31 6.18
CA GLY A 77 -3.60 -1.87 6.80
C GLY A 77 -3.80 -3.35 6.52
N ALA A 78 -3.31 -3.87 5.40
CA ALA A 78 -3.36 -5.30 5.11
C ALA A 78 -2.27 -5.75 4.15
N GLU A 79 -1.92 -7.03 4.23
CA GLU A 79 -1.02 -7.70 3.30
C GLU A 79 -1.57 -9.07 2.90
N SER A 80 -1.36 -9.43 1.62
CA SER A 80 -1.72 -10.74 1.10
C SER A 80 -0.58 -11.32 0.28
N TYR A 81 -0.25 -12.59 0.52
CA TYR A 81 0.80 -13.33 -0.18
C TYR A 81 0.20 -14.60 -0.78
N ILE A 82 0.20 -14.70 -2.11
CA ILE A 82 -0.42 -15.80 -2.86
C ILE A 82 0.62 -16.45 -3.77
N ALA A 83 0.79 -17.76 -3.68
CA ALA A 83 1.67 -18.50 -4.59
C ALA A 83 0.91 -18.97 -5.84
N HIS A 84 1.50 -18.70 -6.99
CA HIS A 84 1.17 -19.32 -8.28
C HIS A 84 2.25 -20.37 -8.56
N ARG A 85 1.88 -21.56 -9.06
CA ARG A 85 2.80 -22.71 -9.18
C ARG A 85 3.24 -23.05 -10.61
N ASP A 86 2.55 -22.55 -11.65
CA ASP A 86 2.93 -22.80 -13.05
C ASP A 86 2.61 -21.60 -13.97
N PRO A 87 3.62 -20.81 -14.39
CA PRO A 87 4.99 -20.77 -13.83
C PRO A 87 4.97 -20.35 -12.34
N THR A 88 6.00 -20.69 -11.57
CA THR A 88 6.04 -20.31 -10.15
C THR A 88 6.35 -18.82 -9.95
N TRP A 89 5.48 -18.10 -9.26
CA TRP A 89 5.69 -16.72 -8.81
C TRP A 89 4.78 -16.39 -7.62
N PHE A 90 5.08 -15.31 -6.90
CA PHE A 90 4.31 -14.85 -5.75
C PHE A 90 3.65 -13.52 -6.08
N GLN A 91 2.32 -13.49 -5.91
CA GLN A 91 1.54 -12.27 -5.87
C GLN A 91 1.57 -11.73 -4.44
N ILE A 92 1.93 -10.47 -4.31
CA ILE A 92 1.93 -9.75 -3.05
C ILE A 92 1.01 -8.54 -3.21
N SER A 93 -0.01 -8.44 -2.37
CA SER A 93 -0.81 -7.24 -2.25
C SER A 93 -0.51 -6.54 -0.94
N VAL A 94 -0.34 -5.22 -0.99
CA VAL A 94 -0.18 -4.37 0.20
C VAL A 94 -1.21 -3.25 0.13
N ARG A 95 -2.18 -3.30 1.05
CA ARG A 95 -3.19 -2.24 1.21
C ARG A 95 -2.67 -1.19 2.18
N CYS A 96 -2.55 0.03 1.67
CA CYS A 96 -2.11 1.22 2.38
C CYS A 96 -3.31 2.10 2.71
N HIS A 97 -3.48 2.49 3.97
CA HIS A 97 -4.53 3.39 4.40
C HIS A 97 -3.94 4.80 4.49
N CYS A 98 -4.39 5.68 3.62
CA CYS A 98 -4.00 7.08 3.62
C CYS A 98 -4.96 7.89 4.50
N LEU A 99 -4.41 8.79 5.30
CA LEU A 99 -5.16 9.52 6.31
C LEU A 99 -5.67 10.86 5.78
N GLU A 100 -6.86 11.26 6.24
CA GLU A 100 -7.36 12.62 6.10
C GLU A 100 -7.23 13.45 7.37
N ARG A 101 -7.21 14.77 7.18
CA ARG A 101 -7.18 15.72 8.29
C ARG A 101 -8.45 15.56 9.14
N PRO A 102 -8.37 15.86 10.45
CA PRO A 102 -9.51 15.74 11.34
C PRO A 102 -10.73 16.51 10.84
N LYS A 103 -11.90 15.85 10.89
CA LYS A 103 -13.19 16.48 10.60
C LYS A 103 -13.64 17.33 11.79
N ALA A 104 -14.49 18.32 11.54
CA ALA A 104 -15.07 19.14 12.61
C ALA A 104 -15.75 18.25 13.68
N GLY A 105 -15.35 18.42 14.94
CA GLY A 105 -15.87 17.63 16.06
C GLY A 105 -15.19 16.27 16.29
N VAL A 106 -14.21 15.88 15.47
CA VAL A 106 -13.41 14.66 15.65
C VAL A 106 -11.96 15.07 15.92
N PRO A 107 -11.38 14.79 17.10
CA PRO A 107 -10.04 15.24 17.47
C PRO A 107 -8.91 14.36 16.92
N ARG A 108 -9.19 13.49 15.95
CA ARG A 108 -8.22 12.55 15.36
C ARG A 108 -8.26 12.57 13.83
N GLU A 109 -7.13 12.22 13.23
CA GLU A 109 -7.07 11.80 11.84
C GLU A 109 -7.88 10.51 11.65
N ASP A 110 -8.38 10.31 10.44
CA ASP A 110 -9.20 9.15 10.09
C ASP A 110 -8.74 8.53 8.78
N ASP A 111 -9.08 7.27 8.61
CA ASP A 111 -8.91 6.56 7.36
C ASP A 111 -9.73 7.23 6.24
N TYR A 112 -9.07 7.52 5.11
CA TYR A 112 -9.71 8.20 3.98
C TYR A 112 -9.72 7.36 2.71
N MET A 113 -8.55 6.86 2.32
CA MET A 113 -8.37 6.13 1.08
C MET A 113 -7.50 4.90 1.31
N GLY A 114 -8.00 3.74 0.88
CA GLY A 114 -7.20 2.54 0.65
C GLY A 114 -6.52 2.61 -0.71
N LEU A 115 -5.21 2.41 -0.76
CA LEU A 115 -4.44 2.15 -1.97
C LEU A 115 -3.88 0.74 -1.91
N GLU A 116 -4.23 -0.09 -2.88
CA GLU A 116 -3.74 -1.47 -2.95
C GLU A 116 -2.66 -1.60 -4.03
N VAL A 117 -1.43 -1.86 -3.59
CA VAL A 117 -0.26 -2.03 -4.46
C VAL A 117 0.00 -3.51 -4.68
N TRP A 118 0.22 -3.87 -5.94
CA TRP A 118 0.30 -5.25 -6.38
C TRP A 118 1.66 -5.57 -6.96
N LEU A 119 2.40 -6.39 -6.23
CA LEU A 119 3.77 -6.76 -6.54
C LEU A 119 3.87 -8.23 -6.92
N LYS A 120 4.79 -8.51 -7.84
CA LYS A 120 5.21 -9.82 -8.26
C LYS A 120 6.63 -10.06 -7.77
N CYS A 121 6.87 -11.25 -7.24
CA CYS A 121 8.19 -11.76 -6.89
C CYS A 121 8.38 -13.15 -7.51
N ILE A 122 9.56 -13.44 -8.03
CA ILE A 122 9.90 -14.75 -8.62
C ILE A 122 10.86 -15.48 -7.67
N PRO A 123 10.70 -16.81 -7.45
CA PRO A 123 11.66 -17.57 -6.67
C PRO A 123 13.10 -17.39 -7.16
N GLY A 124 14.03 -17.21 -6.22
CA GLY A 124 15.45 -16.96 -6.53
C GLY A 124 15.77 -15.50 -6.89
N GLN A 125 14.77 -14.64 -7.10
CA GLN A 125 14.91 -13.20 -7.33
C GLN A 125 14.22 -12.41 -6.21
N TRP A 126 14.46 -12.80 -4.96
CA TRP A 126 13.72 -12.33 -3.77
C TRP A 126 13.88 -10.83 -3.46
N SER A 127 14.81 -10.14 -4.12
CA SER A 127 14.99 -8.69 -4.03
C SER A 127 14.31 -7.90 -5.17
N SER A 128 13.74 -8.59 -6.16
CA SER A 128 13.06 -7.99 -7.30
C SER A 128 11.55 -8.02 -7.09
N PHE A 129 11.00 -6.87 -6.69
CA PHE A 129 9.55 -6.67 -6.56
C PHE A 129 9.07 -5.79 -7.71
N GLU A 130 8.30 -6.38 -8.61
CA GLU A 130 7.79 -5.73 -9.81
C GLU A 130 6.31 -5.41 -9.65
N VAL A 131 5.91 -4.19 -9.98
CA VAL A 131 4.49 -3.85 -10.07
C VAL A 131 3.91 -4.54 -11.31
N PHE A 132 2.90 -5.39 -11.13
CA PHE A 132 2.37 -6.20 -12.24
C PHE A 132 0.92 -5.85 -12.62
N ARG A 133 0.27 -4.96 -11.87
CA ARG A 133 -1.04 -4.36 -12.19
C ARG A 133 -1.12 -2.97 -11.56
N ASN A 134 -2.08 -2.18 -12.02
CA ASN A 134 -2.29 -0.82 -11.52
C ASN A 134 -2.62 -0.83 -10.02
N THR A 135 -2.18 0.22 -9.33
CA THR A 135 -2.60 0.51 -7.96
C THR A 135 -4.08 0.89 -7.99
N ASP A 136 -4.87 0.20 -7.18
CA ASP A 136 -6.31 0.42 -7.08
C ASP A 136 -6.62 1.28 -5.86
N SER A 137 -7.52 2.26 -6.01
CA SER A 137 -7.98 3.11 -4.92
C SER A 137 -9.41 2.77 -4.49
N SER A 138 -9.68 2.77 -3.19
CA SER A 138 -11.02 2.66 -2.64
C SER A 138 -11.23 3.64 -1.50
N SER A 139 -12.46 4.14 -1.34
CA SER A 139 -12.87 4.72 -0.06
C SER A 139 -12.88 3.62 1.00
N ILE A 140 -12.48 3.95 2.22
CA ILE A 140 -12.47 3.04 3.37
C ILE A 140 -13.30 3.62 4.52
#